data_AF-A0A5B6ZAF0-F1
#
_entry.id   AF-A0A5B6ZAF0-F1
#
_cell.length_a   1.000
_cell.length_b   1.000
_cell.length_c   1.000
_cell.angle_alpha   90.00
_cell.angle_beta   90.00
_cell.angle_gamma   90.00
#
_symmetry.space_group_name_H-M   'P 1'
#
loop_
_entity.id
_entity.type
_entity.pdbx_description
1 polymer ?
#
loop_
_entity_poly.entity_id
_entity_poly.type
_entity_poly.pdbx_seq_one_letter_code
_entity_poly.pdbx_strand_id
1 'polypeptide(L)'
;MTVYEKWTTTNKGISIQRLGGVDSDFAPFLQHAGVPSIDLYYGRDFPVYHTAFDSYNWMTTYGDPLFQRHMAVAGIWGLLALHLANDPIVPLNYLTYTAELQEYTKVLSNLLEGSVTLRPIIASIQQLAAAAKEAEEEVKKLKEQENVGDLLVLKKRILNDRLMFAERGFLDAEGLQGKQWFKHLVYGPSSDLESKLVFFPGIIDAISRSKRTNKTEGQAAIQHEIWRVARAIQRAAYALKGELT
;
A
#
# COMPACT_ATOMS: atom_id res chain seq x y z
N MET A 1 18.86 -0.20 -23.16
CA MET A 1 18.68 -0.18 -21.70
C MET A 1 17.27 0.30 -21.39
N THR A 2 16.45 -0.52 -20.74
CA THR A 2 15.06 -0.20 -20.37
C THR A 2 15.01 0.67 -19.10
N VAL A 3 13.84 1.27 -18.81
CA VAL A 3 13.65 1.99 -17.53
C VAL A 3 13.84 1.06 -16.34
N TYR A 4 13.36 -0.18 -16.43
CA TYR A 4 13.51 -1.20 -15.40
C TYR A 4 14.99 -1.50 -15.11
N GLU A 5 15.80 -1.74 -16.14
CA GLU A 5 17.23 -2.02 -16.00
C GLU A 5 17.96 -0.83 -15.37
N LYS A 6 17.66 0.39 -15.82
CA LYS A 6 18.26 1.61 -15.28
C LYS A 6 17.88 1.84 -13.82
N TRP A 7 16.61 1.61 -13.46
CA TRP A 7 16.14 1.75 -12.08
C TRP A 7 16.81 0.73 -11.16
N THR A 8 16.82 -0.54 -11.56
CA THR A 8 17.45 -1.64 -10.82
C THR A 8 18.93 -1.39 -10.57
N THR A 9 19.66 -0.97 -11.60
CA THR A 9 21.11 -0.71 -11.50
C THR A 9 21.41 0.52 -10.63
N THR A 10 20.67 1.62 -10.84
CA THR A 10 20.89 2.87 -10.09
C THR A 10 20.60 2.71 -8.60
N ASN A 11 19.53 1.99 -8.25
CA ASN A 11 19.08 1.84 -6.87
C ASN A 11 19.65 0.58 -6.17
N LYS A 12 20.52 -0.19 -6.84
CA LYS A 12 21.05 -1.48 -6.36
C LYS A 12 19.92 -2.46 -5.97
N GLY A 13 18.87 -2.48 -6.78
CA GLY A 13 17.62 -3.19 -6.54
C GLY A 13 16.40 -2.31 -6.76
N ILE A 14 15.22 -2.91 -6.79
CA ILE A 14 13.95 -2.19 -6.86
C ILE A 14 13.35 -2.15 -5.46
N SER A 15 13.14 -0.95 -4.95
CA SER A 15 12.40 -0.72 -3.71
C SER A 15 11.27 0.26 -4.02
N ILE A 16 10.04 -0.24 -3.95
CA ILE A 16 8.83 0.56 -4.07
C ILE A 16 8.47 1.05 -2.67
N GLN A 17 8.43 2.37 -2.50
CA GLN A 17 8.09 3.00 -1.23
C GLN A 17 6.59 2.88 -0.95
N ARG A 18 6.19 3.25 0.28
CA ARG A 18 4.79 3.21 0.70
C ARG A 18 4.22 4.60 0.84
N LEU A 19 2.97 4.74 0.43
CA LEU A 19 2.17 5.95 0.50
C LEU A 19 1.62 6.17 1.93
N GLY A 20 2.52 6.16 2.91
CA GLY A 20 2.22 6.46 4.31
C GLY A 20 2.30 7.96 4.65
N GLY A 21 2.89 8.76 3.76
CA GLY A 21 3.00 10.22 3.88
C GLY A 21 1.72 10.96 3.50
N VAL A 22 1.73 12.28 3.68
CA VAL A 22 0.65 13.20 3.29
C VAL A 22 1.17 14.30 2.34
N ASP A 23 2.22 13.95 1.61
CA ASP A 23 3.04 14.83 0.78
C ASP A 23 2.46 15.07 -0.62
N SER A 24 1.37 14.40 -1.00
CA SER A 24 0.70 14.58 -2.28
C SER A 24 -0.78 14.17 -2.23
N ASP A 25 -1.48 14.34 -3.34
CA ASP A 25 -2.93 14.17 -3.46
C ASP A 25 -3.41 12.71 -3.38
N PHE A 26 -2.50 11.72 -3.34
CA PHE A 26 -2.87 10.32 -3.13
C PHE A 26 -3.47 10.06 -1.74
N ALA A 27 -3.19 10.91 -0.75
CA ALA A 27 -3.56 10.71 0.65
C ALA A 27 -5.07 10.48 0.86
N PRO A 28 -6.00 11.33 0.36
CA PRO A 28 -7.43 11.07 0.47
C PRO A 28 -7.89 9.78 -0.24
N PHE A 29 -7.27 9.41 -1.37
CA PHE A 29 -7.67 8.21 -2.11
C PHE A 29 -7.31 6.94 -1.34
N LEU A 30 -6.05 6.81 -0.92
CA LEU A 30 -5.61 5.63 -0.20
C LEU A 30 -6.05 5.65 1.26
N GLN A 31 -5.69 6.70 2.00
CA GLN A 31 -5.73 6.70 3.46
C GLN A 31 -7.13 6.96 4.01
N HIS A 32 -8.02 7.58 3.22
CA HIS A 32 -9.42 7.82 3.60
C HIS A 32 -10.41 6.91 2.86
N ALA A 33 -10.28 6.80 1.53
CA ALA A 33 -11.26 6.08 0.70
C ALA A 33 -10.90 4.61 0.43
N GLY A 34 -9.68 4.16 0.75
CA GLY A 34 -9.23 2.79 0.50
C GLY A 34 -9.17 2.46 -1.00
N VAL A 35 -8.73 3.41 -1.81
CA VAL A 35 -8.51 3.24 -3.25
C VAL A 35 -7.01 2.99 -3.48
N PRO A 36 -6.63 1.84 -4.07
CA PRO A 36 -5.23 1.58 -4.44
C PRO A 36 -4.67 2.76 -5.24
N SER A 37 -3.57 3.32 -4.76
CA SER A 37 -2.97 4.54 -5.31
C SER A 37 -1.49 4.33 -5.57
N ILE A 38 -0.94 5.10 -6.50
CA ILE A 38 0.46 5.08 -6.86
C ILE A 38 0.94 6.52 -7.09
N ASP A 39 2.20 6.78 -6.75
CA ASP A 39 2.90 8.01 -7.08
C ASP A 39 4.22 7.66 -7.78
N LEU A 40 4.47 8.28 -8.94
CA LEU A 40 5.57 7.94 -9.84
C LEU A 40 6.29 9.22 -10.29
N TYR A 41 7.56 9.31 -9.94
CA TYR A 41 8.42 10.44 -10.32
C TYR A 41 9.88 10.01 -10.47
N TYR A 42 10.68 10.85 -11.14
CA TYR A 42 12.13 10.77 -11.16
C TYR A 42 12.72 11.74 -10.13
N GLY A 43 13.60 11.25 -9.26
CA GLY A 43 14.22 12.05 -8.20
C GLY A 43 13.53 11.82 -6.86
N ARG A 44 13.74 12.72 -5.87
CA ARG A 44 12.99 12.77 -4.61
C ARG A 44 12.96 14.21 -4.11
N ASP A 45 14.14 14.72 -3.75
CA ASP A 45 14.32 16.10 -3.29
C ASP A 45 15.07 16.92 -4.35
N PHE A 46 14.70 18.18 -4.52
CA PHE A 46 15.41 19.10 -5.40
C PHE A 46 15.61 20.48 -4.75
N PRO A 47 16.76 21.15 -4.98
CA PRO A 47 17.19 22.29 -4.16
C PRO A 47 16.31 23.54 -4.25
N VAL A 48 15.48 23.66 -5.29
CA VAL A 48 14.66 24.85 -5.54
C VAL A 48 13.19 24.65 -5.18
N TYR A 49 12.83 23.51 -4.60
CA TYR A 49 11.46 23.18 -4.17
C TYR A 49 10.85 24.29 -3.31
N HIS A 50 9.61 24.69 -3.63
CA HIS A 50 8.87 25.75 -2.94
C HIS A 50 9.61 27.11 -2.87
N THR A 51 10.49 27.39 -3.84
CA THR A 51 11.15 28.70 -3.98
C THR A 51 10.81 29.34 -5.32
N ALA A 52 11.09 30.63 -5.45
CA ALA A 52 10.97 31.35 -6.73
C ALA A 52 11.95 30.85 -7.82
N PHE A 53 12.90 29.98 -7.46
CA PHE A 53 13.85 29.40 -8.41
C PHE A 53 13.32 28.12 -9.08
N ASP A 54 12.21 27.56 -8.58
CA ASP A 54 11.48 26.48 -9.26
C ASP A 54 10.86 27.05 -10.54
N SER A 55 11.61 26.96 -11.62
CA SER A 55 11.37 27.69 -12.85
C SER A 55 11.68 26.82 -14.06
N TYR A 56 11.02 27.15 -15.18
CA TYR A 56 11.28 26.47 -16.44
C TYR A 56 12.77 26.47 -16.81
N ASN A 57 13.47 27.59 -16.59
CA ASN A 57 14.90 27.69 -16.86
C ASN A 57 15.74 26.72 -16.02
N TRP A 58 15.41 26.55 -14.74
CA TRP A 58 16.07 25.54 -13.90
C TRP A 58 15.81 24.13 -14.42
N MET A 59 14.57 23.84 -14.83
CA MET A 59 14.19 22.53 -15.35
C MET A 59 14.95 22.19 -16.63
N THR A 60 15.00 23.12 -17.60
CA THR A 60 15.67 22.88 -18.89
C THR A 60 17.19 22.85 -18.79
N THR A 61 17.76 23.50 -17.78
CA THR A 61 19.21 23.60 -17.60
C THR A 61 19.76 22.50 -16.70
N TYR A 62 19.04 22.13 -15.64
CA TYR A 62 19.55 21.25 -14.57
C TYR A 62 18.62 20.07 -14.27
N GLY A 63 17.31 20.30 -14.20
CA GLY A 63 16.36 19.27 -13.77
C GLY A 63 16.26 18.09 -14.74
N ASP A 64 15.87 18.37 -15.98
CA ASP A 64 15.79 17.39 -17.06
C ASP A 64 16.09 18.02 -18.43
N PRO A 65 17.37 18.33 -18.73
CA PRO A 65 17.76 18.78 -20.06
C PRO A 65 17.26 17.80 -21.12
N LEU A 66 16.60 18.33 -22.16
CA LEU A 66 15.96 17.56 -23.24
C LEU A 66 14.71 16.75 -22.84
N PHE A 67 14.18 16.91 -21.62
CA PHE A 67 12.92 16.32 -21.14
C PHE A 67 12.82 14.78 -21.24
N GLN A 68 13.95 14.07 -21.28
CA GLN A 68 13.93 12.62 -21.48
C GLN A 68 13.34 11.86 -20.29
N ARG A 69 13.52 12.34 -19.05
CA ARG A 69 12.92 11.73 -17.86
C ARG A 69 11.43 12.00 -17.81
N HIS A 70 11.00 13.21 -18.20
CA HIS A 70 9.58 13.55 -18.34
C HIS A 70 8.90 12.65 -19.37
N MET A 71 9.51 12.45 -20.55
CA MET A 71 8.99 11.51 -21.54
C MET A 71 8.91 10.08 -21.00
N ALA A 72 9.94 9.63 -20.27
CA ALA A 72 9.98 8.29 -19.71
C ALA A 72 8.87 8.05 -18.66
N VAL A 73 8.70 8.98 -17.69
CA VAL A 73 7.65 8.84 -16.67
C VAL A 73 6.25 9.00 -17.25
N ALA A 74 6.06 9.90 -18.22
CA ALA A 74 4.80 10.03 -18.94
C ALA A 74 4.44 8.75 -19.71
N GLY A 75 5.42 8.09 -20.33
CA GLY A 75 5.23 6.79 -20.96
C GLY A 75 4.77 5.71 -19.98
N ILE A 76 5.34 5.67 -18.77
CA ILE A 76 4.93 4.71 -17.73
C ILE A 76 3.51 5.02 -17.25
N TRP A 77 3.19 6.28 -16.96
CA TRP A 77 1.84 6.70 -16.59
C TRP A 77 0.81 6.32 -17.66
N GLY A 78 1.13 6.55 -18.94
CA GLY A 78 0.26 6.20 -20.06
C GLY A 78 0.04 4.70 -20.17
N LEU A 79 1.09 3.88 -20.07
CA LEU A 79 0.96 2.41 -20.09
C LEU A 79 0.16 1.90 -18.89
N LEU A 80 0.39 2.43 -17.70
CA LEU A 80 -0.35 2.05 -16.50
C LEU A 80 -1.84 2.40 -16.65
N ALA A 81 -2.16 3.58 -17.17
CA ALA A 81 -3.54 3.99 -17.42
C ALA A 81 -4.22 3.06 -18.43
N LEU A 82 -3.53 2.69 -19.51
CA LEU A 82 -4.05 1.72 -20.49
C LEU A 82 -4.31 0.36 -19.86
N HIS A 83 -3.37 -0.18 -19.09
CA HIS A 83 -3.58 -1.48 -18.42
C HIS A 83 -4.73 -1.43 -17.41
N LEU A 84 -4.82 -0.39 -16.58
CA LEU A 84 -5.91 -0.26 -15.60
C LEU A 84 -7.29 -0.04 -16.25
N ALA A 85 -7.35 0.61 -17.42
CA ALA A 85 -8.60 0.91 -18.11
C ALA A 85 -9.06 -0.20 -19.07
N ASN A 86 -8.12 -0.95 -19.67
CA ASN A 86 -8.41 -1.85 -20.78
C ASN A 86 -8.16 -3.34 -20.48
N ASP A 87 -7.34 -3.70 -19.49
CA ASP A 87 -7.12 -5.12 -19.20
C ASP A 87 -8.44 -5.76 -18.72
N PRO A 88 -8.84 -6.93 -19.24
CA PRO A 88 -10.10 -7.58 -18.84
C PRO A 88 -10.18 -7.91 -17.35
N ILE A 89 -9.02 -8.08 -16.72
CA ILE A 89 -8.86 -8.28 -15.28
C ILE A 89 -7.85 -7.25 -14.79
N VAL A 90 -8.21 -6.47 -13.76
CA VAL A 90 -7.35 -5.41 -13.23
C VAL A 90 -6.05 -6.03 -12.69
N PRO A 91 -4.87 -5.50 -13.03
CA PRO A 91 -3.57 -6.09 -12.69
C PRO A 91 -3.14 -5.84 -11.23
N LEU A 92 -4.00 -6.12 -10.26
CA LEU A 92 -3.70 -6.02 -8.82
C LEU A 92 -3.22 -7.38 -8.27
N ASN A 93 -2.13 -7.37 -7.50
CA ASN A 93 -1.51 -8.58 -6.95
C ASN A 93 -1.41 -8.54 -5.41
N TYR A 94 -2.33 -9.24 -4.75
CA TYR A 94 -2.36 -9.34 -3.29
C TYR A 94 -1.33 -10.32 -2.69
N LEU A 95 -0.71 -11.20 -3.48
CA LEU A 95 0.38 -12.05 -2.99
C LEU A 95 1.59 -11.20 -2.58
N THR A 96 1.96 -10.23 -3.42
CA THR A 96 3.04 -9.28 -3.08
C THR A 96 2.70 -8.46 -1.84
N TYR A 97 1.44 -8.03 -1.70
CA TYR A 97 0.96 -7.34 -0.51
C TYR A 97 1.11 -8.21 0.75
N THR A 98 0.79 -9.51 0.68
CA THR A 98 0.95 -10.40 1.85
C THR A 98 2.41 -10.58 2.26
N ALA A 99 3.33 -10.66 1.30
CA ALA A 99 4.76 -10.72 1.57
C ALA A 99 5.24 -9.45 2.29
N GLU A 100 4.76 -8.28 1.86
CA GLU A 100 5.03 -7.00 2.52
C GLU A 100 4.53 -6.94 3.96
N LEU A 101 3.30 -7.40 4.22
CA LEU A 101 2.76 -7.47 5.58
C LEU A 101 3.56 -8.41 6.48
N GLN A 102 4.12 -9.50 5.92
CA GLN A 102 5.01 -10.40 6.65
C GLN A 102 6.31 -9.69 7.02
N GLU A 103 6.91 -8.93 6.11
CA GLU A 103 8.11 -8.13 6.42
C GLU A 103 7.84 -7.08 7.50
N TYR A 104 6.70 -6.38 7.43
CA TYR A 104 6.33 -5.41 8.49
C TYR A 104 6.16 -6.10 9.85
N THR A 105 5.60 -7.31 9.86
CA THR A 105 5.44 -8.09 11.09
C THR A 105 6.78 -8.53 11.66
N LYS A 106 7.78 -8.85 10.83
CA LYS A 106 9.15 -9.14 11.28
C LYS A 106 9.79 -7.89 11.92
N VAL A 107 9.63 -6.73 11.29
CA VAL A 107 10.10 -5.44 11.86
C VAL A 107 9.44 -5.18 13.21
N LEU A 108 8.11 -5.34 13.32
CA LEU A 108 7.39 -5.19 14.59
C LEU A 108 7.86 -6.19 15.65
N SER A 109 8.13 -7.44 15.26
CA SER A 109 8.63 -8.47 16.18
C SER A 109 9.96 -8.07 16.81
N ASN A 110 10.86 -7.48 16.03
CA ASN A 110 12.15 -6.99 16.51
C ASN A 110 11.97 -5.78 17.44
N LEU A 111 11.04 -4.87 17.14
CA LEU A 111 10.78 -3.68 17.96
C LEU A 111 10.13 -4.02 19.31
N LEU A 112 9.29 -5.04 19.34
CA LEU A 112 8.53 -5.40 20.54
C LEU A 112 9.30 -6.38 21.44
N GLU A 113 10.33 -7.06 20.95
CA GLU A 113 11.15 -8.03 21.71
C GLU A 113 10.31 -9.04 22.53
N GLY A 114 9.16 -9.47 21.99
CA GLY A 114 8.25 -10.41 22.66
C GLY A 114 7.39 -9.82 23.78
N SER A 115 7.40 -8.50 23.99
CA SER A 115 6.59 -7.82 25.00
C SER A 115 5.08 -7.93 24.79
N VAL A 116 4.64 -8.16 23.54
CA VAL A 116 3.24 -8.26 23.11
C VAL A 116 3.11 -9.32 22.02
N THR A 117 1.99 -10.04 21.95
CA THR A 117 1.79 -11.11 20.97
C THR A 117 1.34 -10.60 19.60
N LEU A 118 2.09 -10.97 18.55
CA LEU A 118 1.76 -10.69 17.15
C LEU A 118 0.93 -11.79 16.48
N ARG A 119 0.54 -12.84 17.23
CA ARG A 119 -0.24 -13.98 16.70
C ARG A 119 -1.49 -13.55 15.93
N PRO A 120 -2.29 -12.56 16.38
CA PRO A 120 -3.48 -12.14 15.62
C PRO A 120 -3.15 -11.65 14.21
N ILE A 121 -2.14 -10.80 14.07
CA ILE A 121 -1.72 -10.27 12.76
C ILE A 121 -1.17 -11.40 11.88
N ILE A 122 -0.31 -12.26 12.42
CA ILE A 122 0.27 -13.39 11.68
C ILE A 122 -0.84 -14.30 11.14
N ALA A 123 -1.83 -14.63 11.97
CA ALA A 123 -2.96 -15.46 11.56
C ALA A 123 -3.80 -14.80 10.46
N SER A 124 -4.12 -13.50 10.59
CA SER A 124 -4.85 -12.77 9.56
C SER A 124 -4.07 -12.66 8.24
N ILE A 125 -2.76 -12.46 8.29
CA ILE A 125 -1.91 -12.43 7.09
C ILE A 125 -1.91 -13.79 6.38
N GLN A 126 -1.86 -14.89 7.13
CA GLN A 126 -1.97 -16.23 6.55
C GLN A 126 -3.31 -16.45 5.84
N GLN A 127 -4.41 -15.96 6.42
CA GLN A 127 -5.72 -16.00 5.78
C GLN A 127 -5.76 -15.17 4.50
N LEU A 128 -5.21 -13.95 4.53
CA LEU A 128 -5.12 -13.10 3.34
C LEU A 128 -4.23 -13.74 2.26
N ALA A 129 -3.12 -14.38 2.64
CA ALA A 129 -2.24 -15.08 1.70
C ALA A 129 -2.92 -16.26 1.02
N ALA A 130 -3.74 -17.01 1.76
CA ALA A 130 -4.57 -18.08 1.18
C ALA A 130 -5.60 -17.51 0.19
N ALA A 131 -6.33 -16.46 0.58
CA ALA A 131 -7.28 -15.77 -0.30
C ALA A 131 -6.62 -15.18 -1.56
N ALA A 132 -5.43 -14.60 -1.42
CA ALA A 132 -4.66 -14.04 -2.53
C ALA A 132 -4.18 -15.12 -3.50
N LYS A 133 -3.78 -16.29 -2.98
CA LYS A 133 -3.43 -17.43 -3.82
C LYS A 133 -4.63 -17.96 -4.59
N GLU A 134 -5.78 -18.09 -3.96
CA GLU A 134 -7.02 -18.49 -4.62
C GLU A 134 -7.42 -17.51 -5.73
N ALA A 135 -7.35 -16.21 -5.46
CA ALA A 135 -7.63 -15.16 -6.45
C ALA A 135 -6.65 -15.22 -7.63
N GLU A 136 -5.35 -15.38 -7.39
CA GLU A 136 -4.34 -15.49 -8.44
C GLU A 136 -4.57 -16.71 -9.35
N GLU A 137 -4.94 -17.86 -8.77
CA GLU A 137 -5.30 -19.05 -9.56
C GLU A 137 -6.59 -18.84 -10.37
N GLU A 138 -7.55 -18.09 -9.84
CA GLU A 138 -8.75 -17.69 -10.57
C GLU A 138 -8.42 -16.75 -11.74
N VAL A 139 -7.51 -15.78 -11.53
CA VAL A 139 -7.01 -14.88 -12.60
C VAL A 139 -6.40 -15.70 -13.74
N LYS A 140 -5.51 -16.67 -13.44
CA LYS A 140 -4.88 -17.52 -14.46
C LYS A 140 -5.93 -18.29 -15.27
N LYS A 141 -6.87 -18.97 -14.60
CA LYS A 141 -7.94 -19.73 -15.25
C LYS A 141 -8.83 -18.87 -16.15
N LEU A 142 -9.13 -17.63 -15.75
CA LEU A 142 -9.98 -16.72 -16.53
C LEU A 142 -9.22 -16.03 -17.68
N LYS A 143 -7.89 -15.93 -17.61
CA LYS A 143 -7.04 -15.44 -18.70
C LYS A 143 -6.90 -16.47 -19.83
N GLU A 144 -6.81 -17.75 -19.49
CA GLU A 144 -6.73 -18.86 -20.47
C GLU A 144 -8.06 -19.10 -21.23
N GLN A 145 -9.17 -18.59 -20.71
CA GLN A 145 -10.47 -18.70 -21.35
C GLN A 145 -10.64 -17.62 -22.43
N GLU A 146 -10.51 -18.03 -23.69
CA GLU A 146 -10.70 -17.17 -24.88
C GLU A 146 -12.18 -16.91 -25.23
N ASN A 147 -13.12 -17.61 -24.59
CA ASN A 147 -14.51 -17.65 -25.02
C ASN A 147 -15.28 -16.36 -24.63
N VAL A 148 -15.81 -15.62 -25.61
CA VAL A 148 -16.55 -14.35 -25.40
C VAL A 148 -18.01 -14.61 -25.06
N GLY A 149 -18.27 -15.33 -23.96
CA GLY A 149 -19.63 -15.52 -23.44
C GLY A 149 -19.95 -14.52 -22.33
N ASP A 150 -21.22 -14.09 -22.24
CA ASP A 150 -21.71 -13.17 -21.18
C ASP A 150 -21.35 -13.66 -19.76
N LEU A 151 -21.41 -14.98 -19.54
CA LEU A 151 -21.02 -15.60 -18.28
C LEU A 151 -19.55 -15.35 -17.91
N LEU A 152 -18.64 -15.34 -18.90
CA LEU A 152 -17.22 -15.08 -18.65
C LEU A 152 -17.00 -13.61 -18.28
N VAL A 153 -17.70 -12.69 -18.95
CA VAL A 153 -17.66 -11.25 -18.64
C VAL A 153 -18.12 -11.01 -17.21
N LEU A 154 -19.21 -11.65 -16.77
CA LEU A 154 -19.70 -11.56 -15.40
C LEU A 154 -18.70 -12.12 -14.39
N LYS A 155 -18.07 -13.27 -14.65
CA LYS A 155 -17.03 -13.84 -13.77
C LYS A 155 -15.83 -12.89 -13.61
N LYS A 156 -15.32 -12.34 -14.73
CA LYS A 156 -14.24 -11.35 -14.71
C LYS A 156 -14.64 -10.10 -13.92
N ARG A 157 -15.89 -9.65 -14.09
CA ARG A 157 -16.41 -8.50 -13.34
C ARG A 157 -16.44 -8.74 -11.83
N ILE A 158 -16.97 -9.88 -11.39
CA ILE A 158 -17.03 -10.24 -9.97
C ILE A 158 -15.62 -10.32 -9.37
N LEU A 159 -14.67 -10.90 -10.09
CA LEU A 159 -13.27 -10.95 -9.67
C LEU A 159 -12.65 -9.54 -9.58
N ASN A 160 -12.91 -8.67 -10.56
CA ASN A 160 -12.43 -7.29 -10.53
C ASN A 160 -12.99 -6.51 -9.35
N ASP A 161 -14.29 -6.64 -9.06
CA ASP A 161 -14.88 -5.98 -7.91
C ASP A 161 -14.22 -6.46 -6.60
N ARG A 162 -13.94 -7.77 -6.45
CA ARG A 162 -13.20 -8.32 -5.29
C ARG A 162 -11.78 -7.74 -5.19
N LEU A 163 -11.03 -7.70 -6.29
CA LEU A 163 -9.67 -7.14 -6.34
C LEU A 163 -9.66 -5.64 -6.00
N MET A 164 -10.63 -4.87 -6.53
CA MET A 164 -10.71 -3.43 -6.29
C MET A 164 -11.14 -3.09 -4.86
N PHE A 165 -12.05 -3.87 -4.27
CA PHE A 165 -12.59 -3.58 -2.94
C PHE A 165 -11.79 -4.18 -1.78
N ALA A 166 -10.89 -5.12 -2.04
CA ALA A 166 -10.04 -5.71 -1.00
C ALA A 166 -9.25 -4.65 -0.21
N GLU A 167 -8.78 -3.59 -0.87
CA GLU A 167 -8.08 -2.48 -0.21
C GLU A 167 -8.93 -1.76 0.84
N ARG A 168 -10.25 -1.64 0.59
CA ARG A 168 -11.18 -1.03 1.55
C ARG A 168 -11.32 -1.83 2.84
N GLY A 169 -10.98 -3.12 2.82
CA GLY A 169 -10.94 -3.96 4.02
C GLY A 169 -9.94 -3.45 5.07
N PHE A 170 -8.93 -2.68 4.65
CA PHE A 170 -7.95 -2.07 5.55
C PHE A 170 -8.44 -0.81 6.26
N LEU A 171 -9.64 -0.31 5.92
CA LEU A 171 -10.20 0.89 6.53
C LEU A 171 -10.92 0.59 7.85
N ASP A 172 -10.79 1.48 8.81
CA ASP A 172 -11.51 1.46 10.08
C ASP A 172 -12.34 2.75 10.19
N ALA A 173 -13.62 2.62 10.56
CA ALA A 173 -14.55 3.74 10.62
C ALA A 173 -14.18 4.77 11.70
N GLU A 174 -13.54 4.33 12.78
CA GLU A 174 -13.04 5.20 13.86
C GLU A 174 -11.75 5.92 13.46
N GLY A 175 -11.05 5.40 12.45
CA GLY A 175 -9.77 5.91 11.98
C GLY A 175 -8.64 5.79 13.00
N LEU A 176 -7.53 6.47 12.73
CA LEU A 176 -6.37 6.46 13.62
C LEU A 176 -6.63 7.32 14.86
N GLN A 177 -6.09 6.89 16.01
CA GLN A 177 -6.27 7.63 17.26
C GLN A 177 -5.66 9.03 17.16
N GLY A 178 -6.47 10.06 17.44
CA GLY A 178 -6.08 11.48 17.30
C GLY A 178 -6.02 11.97 15.85
N LYS A 179 -6.36 11.11 14.88
CA LYS A 179 -6.27 11.33 13.44
C LYS A 179 -7.43 10.63 12.73
N GLN A 180 -8.66 10.83 13.20
CA GLN A 180 -9.85 10.05 12.78
C GLN A 180 -10.17 10.17 11.28
N TRP A 181 -9.70 11.24 10.63
CA TRP A 181 -9.84 11.38 9.18
C TRP A 181 -9.05 10.30 8.41
N PHE A 182 -7.93 9.82 8.95
CA PHE A 182 -7.15 8.75 8.34
C PHE A 182 -7.72 7.41 8.79
N LYS A 183 -8.29 6.66 7.85
CA LYS A 183 -9.04 5.42 8.11
C LYS A 183 -8.22 4.16 7.87
N HIS A 184 -7.19 4.26 7.04
CA HIS A 184 -6.41 3.11 6.62
C HIS A 184 -5.43 2.65 7.73
N LEU A 185 -5.57 1.40 8.18
CA LEU A 185 -4.79 0.90 9.33
C LEU A 185 -3.39 0.40 8.97
N VAL A 186 -3.13 0.08 7.69
CA VAL A 186 -1.78 -0.30 7.22
C VAL A 186 -0.93 0.92 6.84
N TYR A 187 -1.48 1.89 6.09
CA TYR A 187 -0.77 3.06 5.61
C TYR A 187 -1.42 4.35 6.09
N GLY A 188 -0.61 5.28 6.58
CA GLY A 188 -1.08 6.58 7.03
C GLY A 188 0.00 7.27 7.87
N PRO A 189 -0.21 8.55 8.22
CA PRO A 189 0.79 9.33 8.91
C PRO A 189 0.95 8.83 10.36
N SER A 190 2.16 8.39 10.71
CA SER A 190 2.55 8.19 12.11
C SER A 190 2.71 9.54 12.82
N SER A 191 2.45 9.57 14.12
CA SER A 191 2.72 10.72 14.99
C SER A 191 4.18 10.79 15.41
N ASP A 192 4.93 9.71 15.22
CA ASP A 192 6.35 9.65 15.50
C ASP A 192 7.15 10.19 14.30
N LEU A 193 7.51 11.47 14.37
CA LEU A 193 8.32 12.14 13.34
C LEU A 193 9.76 11.59 13.25
N GLU A 194 10.24 10.88 14.27
CA GLU A 194 11.56 10.23 14.26
C GLU A 194 11.50 8.83 13.66
N SER A 195 10.32 8.19 13.69
CA SER A 195 10.10 6.88 13.10
C SER A 195 10.11 6.96 11.58
N LYS A 196 11.06 6.27 10.96
CA LYS A 196 11.12 6.06 9.51
C LYS A 196 10.08 5.04 9.01
N LEU A 197 9.22 4.54 9.89
CA LEU A 197 8.24 3.51 9.56
C LEU A 197 6.96 4.14 9.01
N VAL A 198 6.66 3.80 7.77
CA VAL A 198 5.51 4.30 7.00
C VAL A 198 4.35 3.30 6.96
N PHE A 199 4.32 2.37 7.91
CA PHE A 199 3.30 1.32 8.02
C PHE A 199 2.83 1.13 9.46
N PHE A 200 1.62 0.57 9.61
CA PHE A 200 0.93 0.33 10.88
C PHE A 200 0.98 1.54 11.84
N PRO A 201 0.57 2.75 11.40
CA PRO A 201 0.75 3.98 12.16
C PRO A 201 0.13 3.91 13.57
N GLY A 202 -1.03 3.26 13.73
CA GLY A 202 -1.64 3.06 15.05
C GLY A 202 -0.78 2.26 16.02
N ILE A 203 -0.13 1.19 15.54
CA ILE A 203 0.79 0.36 16.35
C ILE A 203 2.04 1.16 16.70
N ILE A 204 2.64 1.86 15.73
CA ILE A 204 3.83 2.69 15.96
C ILE A 204 3.56 3.79 16.98
N ASP A 205 2.41 4.47 16.86
CA ASP A 205 2.01 5.53 17.79
C ASP A 205 1.71 4.95 19.20
N ALA A 206 1.19 3.73 19.29
CA ALA A 206 1.01 3.04 20.57
C ALA A 206 2.35 2.66 21.22
N ILE A 207 3.33 2.19 20.44
CA ILE A 207 4.69 1.89 20.92
C ILE A 207 5.40 3.16 21.40
N SER A 208 5.26 4.26 20.66
CA SER A 208 5.86 5.53 21.05
C SER A 208 5.27 6.06 22.37
N ARG A 209 3.95 5.97 22.52
CA ARG A 209 3.26 6.36 23.76
C ARG A 209 3.55 5.43 24.93
N SER A 210 3.74 4.12 24.70
CA SER A 210 4.01 3.17 25.78
C SER A 210 5.30 3.47 26.53
N LYS A 211 6.24 4.21 25.92
CA LYS A 211 7.47 4.68 26.59
C LYS A 211 7.20 5.69 27.70
N ARG A 212 6.03 6.35 27.71
CA ARG A 212 5.66 7.42 28.65
C ARG A 212 4.57 7.01 29.66
N THR A 213 4.08 5.77 29.58
CA THR A 213 2.97 5.26 30.40
C THR A 213 3.40 4.04 31.22
N ASN A 214 2.53 3.58 32.12
CA ASN A 214 2.73 2.32 32.83
C ASN A 214 2.89 1.16 31.84
N LYS A 215 3.74 0.18 32.18
CA LYS A 215 4.06 -0.96 31.31
C LYS A 215 2.81 -1.75 30.89
N THR A 216 1.90 -2.00 31.83
CA THR A 216 0.65 -2.74 31.60
C THR A 216 -0.29 -2.01 30.66
N GLU A 217 -0.50 -0.71 30.88
CA GLU A 217 -1.32 0.16 30.02
C GLU A 217 -0.72 0.27 28.62
N GLY A 218 0.59 0.45 28.53
CA GLY A 218 1.31 0.52 27.26
C GLY A 218 1.17 -0.78 26.45
N GLN A 219 1.38 -1.94 27.08
CA GLN A 219 1.20 -3.24 26.43
C GLN A 219 -0.25 -3.47 26.00
N ALA A 220 -1.23 -3.08 26.81
CA ALA A 220 -2.65 -3.18 26.46
C ALA A 220 -3.02 -2.31 25.25
N ALA A 221 -2.48 -1.08 25.18
CA ALA A 221 -2.71 -0.18 24.05
C ALA A 221 -2.09 -0.71 22.74
N ILE A 222 -0.86 -1.23 22.79
CA ILE A 222 -0.22 -1.88 21.63
C ILE A 222 -1.04 -3.11 21.19
N GLN A 223 -1.45 -3.95 22.14
CA GLN A 223 -2.24 -5.14 21.85
C GLN A 223 -3.59 -4.80 21.22
N HIS A 224 -4.23 -3.71 21.66
CA HIS A 224 -5.47 -3.21 21.07
C HIS A 224 -5.28 -2.86 19.59
N GLU A 225 -4.26 -2.08 19.25
CA GLU A 225 -3.95 -1.69 17.86
C GLU A 225 -3.57 -2.91 16.99
N ILE A 226 -2.85 -3.89 17.55
CA ILE A 226 -2.56 -5.17 16.88
C ILE A 226 -3.87 -5.88 16.48
N TRP A 227 -4.85 -5.93 17.39
CA TRP A 227 -6.15 -6.55 17.09
C TRP A 227 -6.96 -5.77 16.05
N ARG A 228 -6.89 -4.43 16.04
CA ARG A 228 -7.53 -3.61 15.01
C ARG A 228 -6.96 -3.91 13.63
N VAL A 229 -5.63 -3.91 13.50
CA VAL A 229 -4.93 -4.26 12.26
C VAL A 229 -5.25 -5.69 11.83
N ALA A 230 -5.24 -6.66 12.75
CA ALA A 230 -5.57 -8.05 12.45
C ALA A 230 -6.99 -8.21 11.88
N ARG A 231 -7.99 -7.52 12.46
CA ARG A 231 -9.36 -7.51 11.93
C ARG A 231 -9.46 -6.84 10.57
N ALA A 232 -8.68 -5.80 10.32
CA ALA A 232 -8.64 -5.14 9.01
C ALA A 232 -8.06 -6.05 7.92
N ILE A 233 -6.94 -6.73 8.21
CA ILE A 233 -6.36 -7.73 7.30
C ILE A 233 -7.34 -8.88 7.03
N GLN A 234 -8.08 -9.32 8.05
CA GLN A 234 -9.10 -10.36 7.89
C GLN A 234 -10.28 -9.90 7.01
N ARG A 235 -10.76 -8.65 7.17
CA ARG A 235 -11.78 -8.07 6.28
C ARG A 235 -11.30 -7.99 4.84
N ALA A 236 -10.04 -7.60 4.61
CA ALA A 236 -9.45 -7.62 3.26
C ALA A 236 -9.41 -9.04 2.68
N ALA A 237 -9.12 -10.05 3.50
CA ALA A 237 -9.16 -11.45 3.07
C ALA A 237 -10.56 -11.91 2.67
N TYR A 238 -11.59 -11.54 3.46
CA TYR A 238 -12.99 -11.83 3.15
C TYR A 238 -13.48 -11.14 1.87
N ALA A 239 -13.15 -9.86 1.71
CA ALA A 239 -13.44 -9.12 0.48
C ALA A 239 -12.79 -9.80 -0.75
N LEU A 240 -11.55 -10.25 -0.61
CA LEU A 240 -10.84 -10.94 -1.69
C LEU A 240 -11.44 -12.32 -1.99
N LYS A 241 -12.05 -13.01 -1.03
CA LYS A 241 -12.81 -14.26 -1.26
C LYS A 241 -14.21 -14.03 -1.84
N GLY A 242 -14.72 -12.80 -1.80
CA GLY A 242 -16.10 -12.50 -2.16
C GLY A 242 -17.10 -12.87 -1.05
N GLU A 243 -16.63 -12.99 0.19
CA GLU A 243 -17.48 -13.18 1.36
C GLU A 243 -18.08 -11.81 1.80
N LEU A 244 -19.30 -11.82 2.35
CA LEU A 244 -19.92 -10.62 2.90
C LEU A 244 -19.09 -10.13 4.08
N THR A 245 -18.70 -8.85 4.05
CA THR A 245 -17.86 -8.16 5.05
C THR A 245 -18.68 -7.24 5.94
#